data_AF-A0A920TQ56-F1
#
_entry.id   AF-A0A920TQ56-F1
#
_cell.length_a   1.000
_cell.length_b   1.000
_cell.length_c   1.000
_cell.angle_alpha   90.00
_cell.angle_beta   90.00
_cell.angle_gamma   90.00
#
_symmetry.space_group_name_H-M   'P 1'
#
loop_
_entity.id
_entity.type
_entity.pdbx_description
1 polymer ?
#
loop_
_entity_poly.entity_id
_entity_poly.type
_entity_poly.pdbx_seq_one_letter_code
_entity_poly.pdbx_strand_id
1 'polypeptide(L)'
;MGHKAEEEGIAVAELISGQSGHVNYDVIPGVIYTSPEVATVGKTEEQLKSLGIKYKVGKFPFIANSRAKAINEPEGFVKILADEKTDKI
;
A
#
# COMPACT_ATOMS: atom_id res chain seq x y z
N MET A 1 9.20 -6.52 6.45
CA MET A 1 10.57 -6.22 5.98
C MET A 1 11.25 -7.45 5.33
N GLY A 2 10.49 -8.29 4.60
CA GLY A 2 11.02 -9.44 3.83
C GLY A 2 10.68 -9.38 2.34
N HIS A 3 9.48 -8.90 1.99
CA HIS A 3 9.02 -8.86 0.59
C HIS A 3 9.81 -7.87 -0.28
N LYS A 4 10.23 -6.72 0.27
CA LYS A 4 11.09 -5.76 -0.44
C LYS A 4 12.45 -6.36 -0.84
N ALA A 5 13.08 -7.14 0.05
CA ALA A 5 14.35 -7.80 -0.23
C ALA A 5 14.19 -8.99 -1.20
N GLU A 6 13.04 -9.65 -1.19
CA GLU A 6 12.70 -10.73 -2.12
C GLU A 6 12.45 -10.20 -3.54
N GLU A 7 11.67 -9.12 -3.69
CA GLU A 7 11.41 -8.49 -4.99
C GLU A 7 12.67 -7.81 -5.57
N GLU A 8 13.51 -7.19 -4.74
CA GLU A 8 14.82 -6.67 -5.15
C GLU A 8 15.78 -7.80 -5.59
N GLY A 9 15.73 -8.98 -4.94
CA GLY A 9 16.53 -10.15 -5.29
C GLY A 9 16.11 -10.81 -6.61
N ILE A 10 14.80 -10.94 -6.85
CA ILE A 10 14.24 -11.46 -8.11
C ILE A 10 14.59 -10.53 -9.27
N ALA A 11 14.43 -9.22 -9.08
CA ALA A 11 14.75 -8.24 -10.12
C ALA A 11 16.21 -8.22 -10.53
N VAL A 12 17.12 -8.36 -9.56
CA VAL A 12 18.56 -8.47 -9.82
C VAL A 12 18.87 -9.78 -10.56
N ALA A 13 18.25 -10.90 -10.18
CA ALA A 13 18.43 -12.18 -10.89
C ALA A 13 17.88 -12.13 -12.34
N GLU A 14 16.75 -11.48 -12.56
CA GLU A 14 16.15 -11.28 -13.88
C GLU A 14 17.01 -10.36 -14.77
N LEU A 15 17.56 -9.26 -14.22
CA LEU A 15 18.52 -8.38 -14.89
C LEU A 15 19.82 -9.11 -15.28
N ILE A 16 20.35 -9.96 -14.40
CA ILE A 16 21.57 -10.75 -14.67
C ILE A 16 21.31 -11.81 -15.76
N SER A 17 20.07 -12.31 -15.89
CA SER A 17 19.67 -13.26 -16.94
C SER A 17 19.25 -12.61 -18.27
N GLY A 18 19.34 -11.29 -18.40
CA GLY A 18 18.99 -10.56 -19.63
C GLY A 18 17.49 -10.36 -19.85
N GLN A 19 16.67 -10.58 -18.83
CA GLN A 19 15.24 -10.28 -18.86
C GLN A 19 14.97 -8.85 -18.40
N SER A 20 13.89 -8.26 -18.91
CA SER A 20 13.46 -6.89 -18.58
C SER A 20 12.79 -6.85 -17.19
N GLY A 21 13.53 -7.14 -16.13
CA GLY A 21 13.07 -7.05 -14.75
C GLY A 21 12.72 -5.60 -14.40
N HIS A 22 11.45 -5.21 -14.59
CA HIS A 22 10.93 -3.92 -14.19
C HIS A 22 10.28 -4.07 -12.82
N VAL A 23 10.98 -3.65 -11.77
CA VAL A 23 10.37 -3.54 -10.43
C VAL A 23 9.49 -2.31 -10.42
N ASN A 24 8.20 -2.53 -10.29
CA ASN A 24 7.29 -1.43 -10.02
C ASN A 24 7.31 -1.14 -8.50
N TYR A 25 8.22 -0.25 -8.09
CA TYR A 25 8.36 0.17 -6.69
C TYR A 25 7.09 0.79 -6.10
N ASP A 26 6.13 1.22 -6.93
CA ASP A 26 4.84 1.73 -6.46
C ASP A 26 3.91 0.65 -5.90
N VAL A 27 4.17 -0.64 -6.14
CA VAL A 27 3.30 -1.74 -5.65
C VAL A 27 3.92 -2.58 -4.55
N ILE A 28 5.08 -2.19 -4.02
CA ILE A 28 5.74 -2.92 -2.93
C ILE A 28 5.03 -2.60 -1.60
N PRO A 29 4.45 -3.59 -0.90
CA PRO A 29 3.79 -3.35 0.37
C PRO A 29 4.79 -3.20 1.53
N GLY A 30 4.58 -2.18 2.35
CA GLY A 30 5.20 -2.00 3.67
C GLY A 30 4.27 -2.47 4.78
N VAL A 31 4.77 -3.27 5.72
CA VAL A 31 4.00 -3.76 6.88
C VAL A 31 4.81 -3.53 8.16
N ILE A 32 4.13 -3.00 9.18
CA ILE A 32 4.60 -2.82 10.54
C ILE A 32 3.72 -3.70 11.45
N TYR A 33 4.34 -4.71 12.07
CA TYR A 33 3.66 -5.74 12.87
C TYR A 33 3.44 -5.31 14.33
N THR A 34 2.98 -4.07 14.54
CA THR A 34 2.49 -3.61 15.84
C THR A 34 1.07 -4.12 16.10
N SER A 35 0.51 -3.89 17.29
CA SER A 35 -0.92 -4.07 17.54
C SER A 35 -1.54 -2.70 17.84
N PRO A 36 -2.42 -2.17 16.97
CA PRO A 36 -2.85 -2.71 15.67
C PRO A 36 -1.72 -2.68 14.62
N GLU A 37 -1.82 -3.58 13.64
CA GLU A 37 -0.87 -3.63 12.53
C GLU A 37 -1.09 -2.44 11.59
N VAL A 38 -0.02 -2.02 10.90
CA VAL A 38 -0.09 -0.98 9.88
C VAL A 38 0.47 -1.53 8.58
N ALA A 39 -0.31 -1.47 7.51
CA ALA A 39 0.12 -1.85 6.17
C ALA A 39 -0.15 -0.72 5.17
N THR A 40 0.77 -0.53 4.23
CA THR A 40 0.67 0.48 3.17
C THR A 40 1.21 -0.08 1.86
N VAL A 41 0.60 0.29 0.74
CA VAL A 41 1.09 0.03 -0.61
C VAL A 41 0.68 1.20 -1.48
N GLY A 42 1.43 1.52 -2.54
CA GLY A 42 1.16 2.70 -3.35
C GLY A 42 1.74 3.99 -2.79
N LYS A 43 1.26 5.10 -3.33
CA LYS A 43 1.72 6.44 -2.97
C LYS A 43 0.98 6.97 -1.74
N THR A 44 1.68 7.73 -0.91
CA THR A 44 1.08 8.47 0.21
C THR A 44 0.43 9.77 -0.27
N GLU A 45 -0.45 10.34 0.56
CA GLU A 45 -1.03 11.67 0.29
C GLU A 45 0.05 12.75 0.13
N GLU A 46 1.13 12.67 0.89
CA GLU A 46 2.26 13.61 0.81
C GLU A 46 2.99 13.49 -0.53
N GLN A 47 3.22 12.27 -1.01
CA GLN A 47 3.81 12.02 -2.33
C GLN A 47 2.90 12.54 -3.45
N LEU A 48 1.59 12.27 -3.38
CA LEU A 48 0.64 12.76 -4.39
C LEU A 48 0.55 14.29 -4.40
N LYS A 49 0.55 14.94 -3.23
CA LYS A 49 0.61 16.41 -3.11
C LYS A 49 1.90 16.98 -3.71
N SER A 50 3.05 16.36 -3.43
CA SER A 50 4.35 16.78 -3.98
C SER A 50 4.41 16.66 -5.50
N LEU A 51 3.77 15.62 -6.07
CA LEU A 51 3.68 15.39 -7.51
C LEU A 51 2.59 16.22 -8.21
N GLY A 52 1.79 17.00 -7.46
CA GLY A 52 0.66 17.75 -8.02
C GLY A 52 -0.47 16.87 -8.58
N ILE A 53 -0.54 15.60 -8.16
CA ILE A 53 -1.57 14.65 -8.59
C ILE A 53 -2.83 14.90 -7.75
N LYS A 54 -3.97 15.08 -8.43
CA LYS A 54 -5.27 15.21 -7.76
C LYS A 54 -5.85 13.85 -7.45
N TYR A 55 -6.33 13.68 -6.21
CA TYR A 55 -6.90 12.42 -5.74
C TYR A 55 -8.11 12.64 -4.84
N LYS A 56 -8.93 11.60 -4.73
CA LYS A 56 -10.02 11.43 -3.78
C LYS A 56 -9.56 10.52 -2.65
N VAL A 57 -10.12 10.74 -1.46
CA VAL A 57 -9.84 9.93 -0.27
C VAL A 57 -11.09 9.17 0.14
N GLY A 58 -11.02 7.84 0.12
CA GLY A 58 -11.98 6.95 0.78
C GLY A 58 -11.41 6.51 2.13
N LYS A 59 -12.17 6.64 3.22
CA LYS A 59 -11.75 6.20 4.56
C LYS A 59 -12.88 5.45 5.25
N PHE A 60 -12.58 4.28 5.78
CA PHE A 60 -13.53 3.43 6.49
C PHE A 60 -12.95 2.96 7.83
N PRO A 61 -13.57 3.30 8.97
CA PRO A 61 -13.05 2.91 10.29
C PRO A 61 -13.39 1.46 10.65
N PHE A 62 -12.49 0.75 11.34
CA PHE A 62 -12.74 -0.63 11.75
C PHE A 62 -13.85 -0.76 12.82
N ILE A 63 -14.10 0.29 13.61
CA ILE A 63 -15.27 0.34 14.49
C ILE A 63 -16.61 0.29 13.73
N ALA A 64 -16.64 0.49 12.41
CA ALA A 64 -17.85 0.28 11.60
C ALA A 64 -17.90 -1.13 10.97
N ASN A 65 -16.83 -1.93 11.08
CA ASN A 65 -16.75 -3.28 10.55
C ASN A 65 -17.33 -4.31 11.54
N SER A 66 -18.31 -5.11 11.10
CA SER A 66 -18.99 -6.09 11.95
C SER A 66 -18.06 -7.17 12.52
N ARG A 67 -17.05 -7.61 11.75
CA ARG A 67 -16.08 -8.62 12.18
C ARG A 67 -15.14 -8.07 13.24
N ALA A 68 -14.58 -6.88 13.00
CA ALA A 68 -13.72 -6.18 13.96
C ALA A 68 -14.41 -5.97 15.32
N LYS A 69 -15.70 -5.58 15.30
CA LYS A 69 -16.52 -5.54 16.52
C LYS A 69 -16.67 -6.90 17.19
N ALA A 70 -17.00 -7.93 16.42
CA ALA A 70 -17.26 -9.27 16.96
C ALA A 70 -16.04 -9.89 17.66
N ILE A 71 -14.82 -9.54 17.22
CA ILE A 71 -13.58 -10.03 17.82
C ILE A 71 -12.94 -9.05 18.82
N ASN A 72 -13.61 -7.93 19.14
CA ASN A 72 -13.11 -6.86 20.01
C ASN A 72 -11.79 -6.20 19.54
N GLU A 73 -11.58 -6.07 18.23
CA GLU A 73 -10.45 -5.34 17.63
C GLU A 73 -10.95 -4.17 16.74
N PRO A 74 -11.65 -3.15 17.28
CA PRO A 74 -12.24 -2.08 16.48
C PRO A 74 -11.26 -0.94 16.11
N GLU A 75 -10.01 -1.01 16.56
CA GLU A 75 -9.03 0.06 16.37
C GLU A 75 -8.55 0.16 14.91
N GLY A 76 -8.32 1.38 14.43
CA GLY A 76 -7.77 1.65 13.10
C GLY A 76 -8.81 1.90 12.01
N PHE A 77 -8.32 1.96 10.77
CA PHE A 77 -9.13 2.25 9.58
C PHE A 77 -8.43 1.76 8.31
N VAL A 78 -9.20 1.63 7.23
CA VAL A 78 -8.69 1.52 5.85
C VAL A 78 -8.80 2.90 5.19
N LYS A 79 -7.75 3.31 4.47
CA LYS A 79 -7.74 4.53 3.66
C LYS A 79 -7.27 4.19 2.24
N ILE A 80 -8.04 4.65 1.26
CA ILE A 80 -7.78 4.47 -0.17
C ILE A 80 -7.64 5.87 -0.78
N LEU A 81 -6.63 6.04 -1.62
CA LEU A 81 -6.43 7.21 -2.45
C LEU A 81 -6.70 6.79 -3.89
N ALA A 82 -7.53 7.53 -4.61
CA ALA A 82 -7.85 7.24 -6.01
C ALA A 82 -7.73 8.51 -6.85
N ASP A 83 -7.25 8.40 -8.08
CA ASP A 83 -7.16 9.52 -9.02
C ASP A 83 -8.54 10.16 -9.24
N GLU A 84 -8.59 11.49 -9.24
CA GLU A 84 -9.86 12.23 -9.27
C GLU A 84 -10.69 11.97 -10.55
N LYS A 85 -10.01 11.77 -11.68
CA LYS A 85 -10.64 11.68 -13.01
C LYS A 85 -10.89 10.25 -13.45
N THR A 86 -9.96 9.36 -13.14
CA THR A 86 -9.94 7.99 -13.65
C THR A 86 -10.35 6.95 -12.62
N ASP A 87 -10.46 7.35 -11.35
CA ASP A 87 -10.78 6.46 -10.22
C ASP A 87 -9.73 5.35 -10.00
N LYS A 88 -8.54 5.51 -10.61
CA LYS A 88 -7.43 4.58 -10.44
C LYS A 88 -6.86 4.68 -9.02
N ILE A 89 -6.76 3.54 -8.34
CA ILE A 89 -6.13 3.38 -7.02
C ILE A 89 -4.60 3.38 -7.15
#